data_AF-K2GT96-F1
#
_entry.id   AF-K2GT96-F1
#
_cell.length_a   1.000
_cell.length_b   1.000
_cell.length_c   1.000
_cell.angle_alpha   90.00
_cell.angle_beta   90.00
_cell.angle_gamma   90.00
#
_symmetry.space_group_name_H-M   'P 1'
#
loop_
_entity.id
_entity.type
_entity.pdbx_description
1 polymer ?
#
loop_
_entity_poly.entity_id
_entity_poly.type
_entity_poly.pdbx_seq_one_letter_code
_entity_poly.pdbx_strand_id
1 'polypeptide(L)'
;MNIVILSILIYYCQSIEIIQLTDIHYDMLMDPSKYNETTLCRGEGYKMDERVKLVYKKVPKPANPYYGIYFCDSNKNLVKEAIQQSYRTTPYPGIILLSGDLAGHYQGVNNSDAIRGVLQLVSNRFDGVPLVFSLGNNDISPSYITKCNDPRYERYYTLLKSHIPASEKEEFIKHGSYIKHFNQFSLSVLSINTLLYGPKLTGDDCGSIKYIEKSLEIAQTKGNNVLVVGHFPLGVAAYDCKNYLVQSIQNSLITTFKKYQNIIVGYVFGHDHRSEIKIIDDIPILTAPAISPIFGNTPGYRVYTYDTVNGILKDYKDFYMQFIQSNLELKGIWTNPMQFTQLYHTSDASPSSIKKVYSSLINSELNYLKYTSLVNGFFDPSYKTRECVMTSNTEEEARACVKLML
;
A
#
# COMPACT_ATOMS: atom_id res chain seq x y z
N MET A 1 34.74 -48.66 -7.03
CA MET A 1 34.59 -47.36 -6.33
C MET A 1 33.75 -46.47 -7.24
N ASN A 2 32.42 -46.52 -7.10
CA ASN A 2 31.50 -45.79 -7.96
C ASN A 2 31.16 -44.46 -7.29
N ILE A 3 31.64 -43.37 -7.88
CA ILE A 3 31.29 -42.01 -7.48
C ILE A 3 29.92 -41.70 -8.11
N VAL A 4 28.89 -41.63 -7.27
CA VAL A 4 27.58 -41.09 -7.66
C VAL A 4 27.72 -39.57 -7.62
N ILE A 5 27.74 -38.95 -8.80
CA ILE A 5 27.64 -37.49 -8.93
C ILE A 5 26.17 -37.13 -8.67
N LEU A 6 25.91 -36.57 -7.49
CA LEU A 6 24.61 -36.00 -7.15
C LEU A 6 24.49 -34.66 -7.87
N SER A 7 23.89 -34.65 -9.06
CA SER A 7 23.50 -33.43 -9.76
C SER A 7 22.31 -32.79 -9.02
N ILE A 8 22.61 -31.78 -8.21
CA ILE A 8 21.59 -30.92 -7.59
C ILE A 8 21.00 -30.07 -8.72
N LEU A 9 19.83 -30.47 -9.23
CA LEU A 9 18.97 -29.62 -10.04
C LEU A 9 18.46 -28.48 -9.15
N ILE A 10 19.12 -27.32 -9.23
CA ILE A 10 18.59 -26.08 -8.67
C ILE A 10 17.40 -25.69 -9.54
N TYR A 11 16.20 -26.05 -9.10
CA TYR A 11 14.97 -25.50 -9.66
C TYR A 11 14.95 -24.00 -9.34
N TYR A 12 15.30 -23.17 -10.32
CA TYR A 12 15.00 -21.75 -10.25
C TYR A 12 13.48 -21.60 -10.14
N CYS A 13 13.02 -21.06 -9.02
CA CYS A 13 11.62 -20.70 -8.86
C CYS A 13 11.29 -19.68 -9.95
N GLN A 14 10.37 -20.00 -10.87
CA GLN A 14 10.05 -19.15 -12.02
C GLN A 14 9.29 -17.88 -11.63
N SER A 15 8.81 -17.81 -10.38
CA SER A 15 8.13 -16.65 -9.84
C SER A 15 8.34 -16.55 -8.34
N ILE A 16 8.22 -15.35 -7.79
CA ILE A 16 8.13 -15.13 -6.34
C ILE A 16 6.81 -14.45 -6.00
N GLU A 17 6.35 -14.68 -4.77
CA GLU A 17 5.25 -13.93 -4.19
C GLU A 17 5.80 -12.75 -3.38
N ILE A 18 5.16 -11.58 -3.53
CA ILE A 18 5.49 -10.35 -2.79
C ILE A 18 4.25 -9.91 -2.03
N ILE A 19 4.31 -9.90 -0.70
CA ILE A 19 3.18 -9.47 0.13
C ILE A 19 3.28 -7.96 0.36
N GLN A 20 2.19 -7.22 0.18
CA GLN A 20 2.09 -5.82 0.58
C GLN A 20 1.11 -5.68 1.74
N LEU A 21 1.61 -5.17 2.87
CA LEU A 21 0.83 -4.74 4.02
C LEU A 21 0.96 -3.21 4.12
N THR A 22 -0.17 -2.51 4.21
CA THR A 22 -0.19 -1.04 4.18
C THR A 22 -1.28 -0.53 5.11
N ASP A 23 -1.13 0.72 5.57
CA ASP A 23 -2.18 1.44 6.29
C ASP A 23 -2.72 0.59 7.45
N ILE A 24 -1.77 0.05 8.20
CA ILE A 24 -2.04 -0.85 9.33
C ILE A 24 -2.68 -0.06 10.45
N HIS A 25 -2.22 1.18 10.65
CA HIS A 25 -2.66 2.07 11.71
C HIS A 25 -2.81 1.36 13.04
N TYR A 26 -1.69 0.79 13.50
CA TYR A 26 -1.70 0.02 14.73
C TYR A 26 -1.83 0.95 15.93
N ASP A 27 -3.01 0.97 16.54
CA ASP A 27 -3.22 1.58 17.85
C ASP A 27 -2.80 0.58 18.93
N MET A 28 -1.56 0.74 19.41
CA MET A 28 -0.97 -0.10 20.44
C MET A 28 -1.69 -0.02 21.79
N LEU A 29 -2.44 1.05 22.03
CA LEU A 29 -3.10 1.32 23.29
C LEU A 29 -4.59 0.95 23.27
N MET A 30 -5.12 0.56 22.12
CA MET A 30 -6.46 -0.02 22.03
C MET A 30 -6.44 -1.41 22.66
N ASP A 31 -7.07 -1.54 23.83
CA ASP A 31 -7.19 -2.79 24.57
C ASP A 31 -8.48 -3.53 24.15
N PRO A 32 -8.38 -4.59 23.32
CA PRO A 32 -9.55 -5.30 22.83
C PRO A 32 -10.26 -6.13 23.90
N SER A 33 -9.70 -6.27 25.10
CA SER A 33 -10.36 -6.97 26.21
C SER A 33 -11.25 -6.06 27.05
N LYS A 34 -11.13 -4.74 26.90
CA LYS A 34 -11.81 -3.73 27.72
C LYS A 34 -12.82 -2.89 26.94
N TYR A 35 -13.40 -3.43 25.88
CA TYR A 35 -14.34 -2.70 25.02
C TYR A 35 -15.50 -2.08 25.81
N ASN A 36 -15.55 -0.75 25.87
CA ASN A 36 -16.67 0.08 26.30
C ASN A 36 -16.61 1.45 25.59
N GLU A 37 -17.55 2.36 25.84
CA GLU A 37 -17.65 3.69 25.17
C GLU A 37 -16.33 4.49 25.15
N THR A 38 -15.43 4.27 26.11
CA THR A 38 -14.13 4.98 26.20
C THR A 38 -12.97 4.26 25.49
N THR A 39 -13.12 2.99 25.12
CA THR A 39 -12.09 2.16 24.48
C THR A 39 -12.50 1.63 23.10
N LEU A 40 -13.78 1.80 22.73
CA LEU A 40 -14.36 1.45 21.43
C LEU A 40 -13.48 1.96 20.28
N CYS A 41 -13.09 3.23 20.39
CA CYS A 41 -12.14 3.90 19.50
C CYS A 41 -11.36 4.89 20.36
N ARG A 42 -10.04 4.92 20.25
CA ARG A 42 -9.26 5.97 20.91
C ARG A 42 -9.23 7.21 20.00
N GLY A 43 -9.39 8.38 20.62
CA GLY A 43 -9.63 9.63 19.88
C GLY A 43 -11.07 9.75 19.38
N GLU A 44 -11.31 10.65 18.42
CA GLU A 44 -12.66 10.86 17.86
C GLU A 44 -13.06 9.81 16.80
N GLY A 45 -12.15 8.90 16.44
CA GLY A 45 -12.31 8.01 15.29
C GLY A 45 -12.47 8.77 13.97
N TYR A 46 -13.00 8.10 12.95
CA TYR A 46 -13.39 8.79 11.71
C TYR A 46 -14.84 9.27 11.76
N LYS A 47 -15.05 10.54 11.41
CA LYS A 47 -16.38 11.14 11.35
C LYS A 47 -17.14 10.62 10.11
N MET A 48 -18.13 9.77 10.36
CA MET A 48 -18.99 9.21 9.31
C MET A 48 -19.88 10.29 8.64
N ASP A 49 -20.09 10.17 7.32
CA ASP A 49 -21.16 10.85 6.59
C ASP A 49 -22.55 10.42 7.14
N GLU A 50 -23.54 11.31 7.13
CA GLU A 50 -24.88 11.00 7.68
C GLU A 50 -25.56 9.80 7.01
N ARG A 51 -25.36 9.62 5.69
CA ARG A 51 -25.91 8.46 4.98
C ARG A 51 -25.22 7.18 5.42
N VAL A 52 -23.90 7.24 5.63
CA VAL A 52 -23.13 6.11 6.17
C VAL A 52 -23.58 5.77 7.58
N LYS A 53 -23.85 6.77 8.44
CA LYS A 53 -24.40 6.54 9.78
C LYS A 53 -25.73 5.78 9.73
N LEU A 54 -26.62 6.12 8.80
CA LEU A 54 -27.92 5.44 8.65
C LEU A 54 -27.75 3.96 8.26
N VAL A 55 -26.82 3.64 7.35
CA VAL A 55 -26.53 2.25 6.99
C VAL A 55 -25.81 1.54 8.13
N TYR A 56 -24.82 2.18 8.76
CA TYR A 56 -24.00 1.61 9.82
C TYR A 56 -24.82 1.25 11.07
N LYS A 57 -25.88 2.01 11.38
CA LYS A 57 -26.84 1.68 12.44
C LYS A 57 -27.55 0.33 12.23
N LYS A 58 -27.71 -0.10 10.98
CA LYS A 58 -28.35 -1.38 10.63
C LYS A 58 -27.40 -2.56 10.67
N VAL A 59 -26.09 -2.32 10.75
CA VAL A 59 -25.07 -3.38 10.82
C VAL A 59 -25.08 -3.98 12.22
N PRO A 60 -25.15 -5.32 12.36
CA PRO A 60 -25.02 -5.99 13.64
C PRO A 60 -23.75 -5.54 14.37
N LYS A 61 -23.91 -5.06 15.61
CA LYS A 61 -22.77 -4.71 16.46
C LYS A 61 -22.38 -5.95 17.26
N PRO A 62 -21.16 -6.48 17.10
CA PRO A 62 -20.72 -7.60 17.92
C PRO A 62 -20.68 -7.15 19.39
N ALA A 63 -21.19 -8.00 20.29
CA ALA A 63 -21.13 -7.73 21.73
C ALA A 63 -19.67 -7.62 22.23
N ASN A 64 -18.76 -8.31 21.55
CA ASN A 64 -17.32 -8.22 21.76
C ASN A 64 -16.62 -8.03 20.39
N PRO A 65 -16.28 -6.79 20.00
CA PRO A 65 -15.56 -6.52 18.74
C PRO A 65 -14.08 -6.91 18.85
N TYR A 66 -13.78 -8.20 18.98
CA TYR A 66 -12.42 -8.71 19.21
C TYR A 66 -11.34 -8.21 18.23
N TYR A 67 -11.70 -8.04 16.96
CA TYR A 67 -10.85 -7.48 15.90
C TYR A 67 -11.08 -5.97 15.66
N GLY A 68 -11.95 -5.33 16.43
CA GLY A 68 -12.29 -3.92 16.34
C GLY A 68 -13.63 -3.66 15.65
N ILE A 69 -13.91 -2.39 15.42
CA ILE A 69 -15.12 -1.90 14.74
C ILE A 69 -14.73 -1.00 13.57
N TYR A 70 -15.64 -0.84 12.61
CA TYR A 70 -15.44 0.12 11.53
C TYR A 70 -15.29 1.53 12.09
N PHE A 71 -14.56 2.36 11.34
CA PHE A 71 -14.29 3.77 11.64
C PHE A 71 -13.28 4.04 12.76
N CYS A 72 -12.54 3.00 13.14
CA CYS A 72 -11.52 3.04 14.18
C CYS A 72 -10.27 2.32 13.68
N ASP A 73 -9.11 2.71 14.22
CA ASP A 73 -7.83 2.14 13.85
C ASP A 73 -7.68 0.69 14.32
N SER A 74 -6.65 -0.01 13.81
CA SER A 74 -6.44 -1.42 14.10
C SER A 74 -5.99 -1.65 15.53
N ASN A 75 -6.71 -2.52 16.23
CA ASN A 75 -6.24 -3.09 17.49
C ASN A 75 -5.16 -4.17 17.25
N LYS A 76 -4.53 -4.64 18.33
CA LYS A 76 -3.50 -5.69 18.26
C LYS A 76 -3.97 -7.02 17.65
N ASN A 77 -5.22 -7.40 17.88
CA ASN A 77 -5.76 -8.67 17.39
C ASN A 77 -5.95 -8.66 15.87
N LEU A 78 -6.44 -7.55 15.31
CA LEU A 78 -6.58 -7.38 13.87
C LEU A 78 -5.23 -7.41 13.16
N VAL A 79 -4.26 -6.65 13.67
CA VAL A 79 -2.90 -6.64 13.09
C VAL A 79 -2.28 -8.05 13.10
N LYS A 80 -2.40 -8.76 14.23
CA LYS A 80 -1.91 -10.14 14.33
C LYS A 80 -2.62 -11.10 13.39
N GLU A 81 -3.95 -11.00 13.29
CA GLU A 81 -4.73 -11.88 12.42
C GLU A 81 -4.44 -11.61 10.94
N ALA A 82 -4.30 -10.36 10.52
CA ALA A 82 -3.91 -10.04 9.14
C ALA A 82 -2.53 -10.58 8.76
N ILE A 83 -1.52 -10.40 9.64
CA ILE A 83 -0.18 -10.97 9.45
C ILE A 83 -0.20 -12.51 9.48
N GLN A 84 -1.00 -13.10 10.36
CA GLN A 84 -1.16 -14.54 10.42
C GLN A 84 -1.85 -15.07 9.17
N GLN A 85 -2.87 -14.39 8.65
CA GLN A 85 -3.57 -14.79 7.45
C GLN A 85 -2.66 -14.70 6.23
N SER A 86 -1.90 -13.62 6.07
CA SER A 86 -0.94 -13.50 4.96
C SER A 86 0.09 -14.63 4.98
N TYR A 87 0.49 -15.09 6.16
CA TYR A 87 1.34 -16.28 6.32
C TYR A 87 0.61 -17.58 5.94
N ARG A 88 -0.67 -17.74 6.30
CA ARG A 88 -1.45 -18.93 5.91
C ARG A 88 -1.58 -19.06 4.40
N THR A 89 -1.75 -17.94 3.68
CA THR A 89 -1.92 -17.95 2.23
C THR A 89 -0.59 -17.95 1.47
N THR A 90 0.44 -17.35 2.06
CA THR A 90 1.74 -17.13 1.42
C THR A 90 2.85 -17.32 2.46
N PRO A 91 3.18 -18.55 2.86
CA PRO A 91 4.14 -18.81 3.95
C PRO A 91 5.60 -18.53 3.56
N TYR A 92 5.92 -18.52 2.26
CA TYR A 92 7.28 -18.34 1.73
C TYR A 92 7.36 -17.20 0.70
N PRO A 93 7.00 -15.95 1.08
CA PRO A 93 7.14 -14.82 0.17
C PRO A 93 8.63 -14.49 -0.06
N GLY A 94 8.96 -14.01 -1.24
CA GLY A 94 10.32 -13.54 -1.55
C GLY A 94 10.62 -12.18 -0.92
N ILE A 95 9.59 -11.33 -0.79
CA ILE A 95 9.68 -9.96 -0.28
C ILE A 95 8.39 -9.61 0.46
N ILE A 96 8.49 -8.82 1.53
CA ILE A 96 7.34 -8.14 2.14
C ILE A 96 7.52 -6.62 2.01
N LEU A 97 6.49 -5.96 1.49
CA LEU A 97 6.38 -4.51 1.41
C LEU A 97 5.55 -4.00 2.59
N LEU A 98 6.09 -3.03 3.31
CA LEU A 98 5.40 -2.24 4.33
C LEU A 98 5.29 -0.79 3.81
N SER A 99 4.23 -0.49 3.05
CA SER A 99 4.11 0.77 2.28
C SER A 99 3.52 1.94 3.09
N GLY A 100 3.90 2.04 4.36
CA GLY A 100 3.59 3.19 5.23
C GLY A 100 2.30 3.07 6.04
N ASP A 101 2.14 4.05 6.93
CA ASP A 101 1.03 4.21 7.89
C ASP A 101 0.87 2.99 8.79
N LEU A 102 1.97 2.64 9.45
CA LEU A 102 2.00 1.59 10.46
C LEU A 102 1.46 2.09 11.80
N ALA A 103 1.67 3.37 12.12
CA ALA A 103 1.14 3.99 13.33
C ALA A 103 -0.31 4.50 13.16
N GLY A 104 -1.11 4.40 14.23
CA GLY A 104 -2.49 4.90 14.26
C GLY A 104 -2.61 6.42 14.18
N HIS A 105 -3.78 6.90 13.78
CA HIS A 105 -4.15 8.31 13.70
C HIS A 105 -4.17 8.98 15.07
N TYR A 106 -4.65 8.25 16.10
CA TYR A 106 -4.65 8.77 17.45
C TYR A 106 -3.28 8.61 18.12
N GLN A 107 -2.65 9.74 18.43
CA GLN A 107 -1.35 9.76 19.09
C GLN A 107 -1.51 9.58 20.60
N GLY A 108 -1.00 8.44 21.09
CA GLY A 108 -0.86 8.16 22.54
C GLY A 108 0.39 7.34 22.87
N VAL A 109 0.97 6.68 21.86
CA VAL A 109 2.35 6.17 21.85
C VAL A 109 3.15 6.94 20.81
N ASN A 110 4.47 6.92 20.97
CA ASN A 110 5.36 7.46 19.96
C ASN A 110 5.27 6.63 18.67
N ASN A 111 5.17 7.25 17.49
CA ASN A 111 5.02 6.55 16.19
C ASN A 111 6.10 5.48 15.98
N SER A 112 7.32 5.71 16.49
CA SER A 112 8.41 4.72 16.44
C SER A 112 8.10 3.41 17.19
N ASP A 113 7.29 3.46 18.25
CA ASP A 113 6.92 2.25 19.02
C ASP A 113 5.90 1.41 18.24
N ALA A 114 4.93 2.04 17.60
CA ALA A 114 3.98 1.36 16.72
C ALA A 114 4.69 0.71 15.53
N ILE A 115 5.60 1.45 14.86
CA ILE A 115 6.44 0.94 13.78
C ILE A 115 7.27 -0.26 14.27
N ARG A 116 7.93 -0.15 15.42
CA ARG A 116 8.71 -1.26 16.00
C ARG A 116 7.83 -2.46 16.31
N GLY A 117 6.63 -2.24 16.86
CA GLY A 117 5.67 -3.28 17.16
C GLY A 117 5.23 -4.04 15.90
N VAL A 118 4.90 -3.32 14.83
CA VAL A 118 4.56 -3.94 13.54
C VAL A 118 5.75 -4.71 12.96
N LEU A 119 6.94 -4.10 12.90
CA LEU A 119 8.15 -4.76 12.41
C LEU A 119 8.44 -6.05 13.17
N GLN A 120 8.28 -6.03 14.50
CA GLN A 120 8.45 -7.22 15.33
C GLN A 120 7.41 -8.29 15.03
N LEU A 121 6.12 -7.93 14.89
CA LEU A 121 5.06 -8.89 14.56
C LEU A 121 5.29 -9.55 13.19
N VAL A 122 5.69 -8.76 12.19
CA VAL A 122 6.00 -9.26 10.84
C VAL A 122 7.25 -10.12 10.87
N SER A 123 8.35 -9.65 11.46
CA SER A 123 9.63 -10.39 11.50
C SER A 123 9.51 -11.70 12.28
N ASN A 124 8.75 -11.72 13.39
CA ASN A 124 8.50 -12.94 14.15
C ASN A 124 7.69 -13.98 13.35
N ARG A 125 6.87 -13.53 12.39
CA ARG A 125 6.07 -14.42 11.55
C ARG A 125 6.82 -14.88 10.31
N PHE A 126 7.54 -13.97 9.69
CA PHE A 126 8.24 -14.14 8.43
C PHE A 126 9.74 -14.02 8.66
N ASP A 127 10.27 -14.93 9.48
CA ASP A 127 11.68 -14.94 9.82
C ASP A 127 12.55 -15.10 8.56
N GLY A 128 13.62 -14.31 8.47
CA GLY A 128 14.52 -14.28 7.31
C GLY A 128 13.96 -13.68 6.03
N VAL A 129 12.68 -13.30 5.96
CA VAL A 129 12.10 -12.69 4.76
C VAL A 129 12.53 -11.21 4.66
N PRO A 130 13.10 -10.77 3.52
CA PRO A 130 13.46 -9.37 3.35
C PRO A 130 12.25 -8.43 3.34
N LEU A 131 12.39 -7.34 4.11
CA LEU A 131 11.42 -6.24 4.15
C LEU A 131 11.90 -5.05 3.30
N VAL A 132 10.95 -4.38 2.66
CA VAL A 132 11.08 -3.03 2.10
C VAL A 132 9.99 -2.17 2.72
N PHE A 133 10.37 -1.07 3.34
CA PHE A 133 9.50 -0.14 4.03
C PHE A 133 9.46 1.22 3.33
N SER A 134 8.28 1.84 3.25
CA SER A 134 8.08 3.24 2.87
C SER A 134 7.43 4.00 4.03
N LEU A 135 7.77 5.27 4.21
CA LEU A 135 7.17 6.12 5.24
C LEU A 135 5.75 6.55 4.83
N GLY A 136 4.79 6.42 5.75
CA GLY A 136 3.47 7.04 5.62
C GLY A 136 3.30 8.29 6.49
N ASN A 137 2.27 9.09 6.20
CA ASN A 137 2.03 10.38 6.85
C ASN A 137 1.67 10.25 8.34
N ASN A 138 1.21 9.08 8.78
CA ASN A 138 0.99 8.78 10.19
C ASN A 138 2.21 8.12 10.85
N ASP A 139 3.24 7.70 10.10
CA ASP A 139 4.48 7.19 10.69
C ASP A 139 5.37 8.31 11.24
N ILE A 140 5.11 9.54 10.81
CA ILE A 140 5.90 10.73 11.15
C ILE A 140 5.04 11.83 11.78
N SER A 141 5.60 12.51 12.78
CA SER A 141 4.93 13.62 13.47
C SER A 141 5.83 14.87 13.44
N PRO A 142 5.33 16.03 12.97
CA PRO A 142 4.11 16.22 12.20
C PRO A 142 4.09 15.43 10.88
N SER A 143 2.90 15.18 10.32
CA SER A 143 2.65 14.22 9.21
C SER A 143 3.38 14.43 7.89
N TYR A 144 4.00 15.58 7.67
CA TYR A 144 4.67 15.92 6.41
C TYR A 144 6.12 16.32 6.66
N ILE A 145 6.94 16.12 5.63
CA ILE A 145 8.29 16.65 5.56
C ILE A 145 8.24 17.92 4.72
N THR A 146 8.79 19.01 5.25
CA THR A 146 8.72 20.33 4.60
C THR A 146 10.07 20.85 4.12
N LYS A 147 11.16 20.12 4.41
CA LYS A 147 12.53 20.50 4.03
C LYS A 147 13.46 19.30 3.89
N CYS A 148 14.55 19.51 3.17
CA CYS A 148 15.65 18.56 3.05
C CYS A 148 16.38 18.34 4.38
N ASN A 149 17.02 17.16 4.51
CA ASN A 149 17.77 16.78 5.71
C ASN A 149 16.94 16.94 6.98
N ASP A 150 15.67 16.55 6.91
CA ASP A 150 14.81 16.58 8.09
C ASP A 150 15.44 15.68 9.18
N PRO A 151 15.73 16.20 10.38
CA PRO A 151 16.44 15.44 11.42
C PRO A 151 15.68 14.18 11.84
N ARG A 152 14.40 14.07 11.52
CA ARG A 152 13.59 12.87 11.75
C ARG A 152 14.07 11.70 10.89
N TYR A 153 14.63 11.92 9.69
CA TYR A 153 15.12 10.83 8.85
C TYR A 153 16.26 10.04 9.51
N GLU A 154 17.17 10.69 10.24
CA GLU A 154 18.22 9.98 11.01
C GLU A 154 17.62 9.04 12.05
N ARG A 155 16.55 9.49 12.71
CA ARG A 155 15.81 8.70 13.70
C ARG A 155 15.12 7.49 13.07
N TYR A 156 14.47 7.67 11.91
CA TYR A 156 13.84 6.56 11.19
C TYR A 156 14.87 5.61 10.59
N TYR A 157 15.99 6.13 10.07
CA TYR A 157 17.10 5.29 9.64
C TYR A 157 17.60 4.42 10.78
N THR A 158 17.80 5.00 11.97
CA THR A 158 18.23 4.25 13.16
C THR A 158 17.27 3.11 13.51
N LEU A 159 15.96 3.34 13.35
CA LEU A 159 14.91 2.34 13.57
C LEU A 159 14.89 1.24 12.48
N LEU A 160 15.19 1.59 11.24
CA LEU A 160 14.99 0.75 10.04
C LEU A 160 16.30 0.23 9.42
N LYS A 161 17.47 0.56 9.99
CA LYS A 161 18.80 0.26 9.42
C LYS A 161 19.06 -1.21 9.13
N SER A 162 18.37 -2.14 9.80
CA SER A 162 18.44 -3.57 9.51
C SER A 162 17.75 -3.96 8.20
N HIS A 163 16.87 -3.11 7.68
CA HIS A 163 16.08 -3.35 6.48
C HIS A 163 16.52 -2.49 5.29
N ILE A 164 17.16 -1.34 5.55
CA ILE A 164 17.73 -0.43 4.55
C ILE A 164 19.20 -0.82 4.28
N PRO A 165 19.61 -1.01 3.01
CA PRO A 165 21.01 -1.30 2.70
C PRO A 165 21.95 -0.20 3.20
N ALA A 166 23.13 -0.56 3.71
CA ALA A 166 24.08 0.41 4.26
C ALA A 166 24.54 1.45 3.23
N SER A 167 24.59 1.09 1.94
CA SER A 167 24.91 2.00 0.83
C SER A 167 23.89 3.12 0.65
N GLU A 168 22.66 2.90 1.11
CA GLU A 168 21.54 3.84 0.95
C GLU A 168 21.39 4.80 2.12
N LYS A 169 22.28 4.71 3.13
CA LYS A 169 22.19 5.51 4.35
C LYS A 169 22.09 7.01 4.05
N GLU A 170 23.01 7.52 3.24
CA GLU A 170 23.12 8.96 2.98
C GLU A 170 21.89 9.49 2.23
N GLU A 171 21.44 8.78 1.21
CA GLU A 171 20.24 9.14 0.43
C GLU A 171 18.96 9.06 1.28
N PHE A 172 18.84 8.04 2.13
CA PHE A 172 17.73 7.93 3.06
C PHE A 172 17.70 9.09 4.07
N ILE A 173 18.84 9.47 4.65
CA ILE A 173 18.90 10.60 5.60
C ILE A 173 18.60 11.93 4.90
N LYS A 174 18.92 12.04 3.62
CA LYS A 174 18.70 13.26 2.84
C LYS A 174 17.24 13.48 2.46
N HIS A 175 16.57 12.45 1.93
CA HIS A 175 15.21 12.56 1.39
C HIS A 175 14.27 11.37 1.72
N GLY A 176 14.74 10.34 2.41
CA GLY A 176 13.91 9.21 2.86
C GLY A 176 13.59 8.15 1.79
N SER A 177 14.12 8.29 0.57
CA SER A 177 13.98 7.29 -0.50
C SER A 177 15.24 6.41 -0.53
N TYR A 178 15.10 5.16 -0.97
CA TYR A 178 16.21 4.22 -1.11
C TYR A 178 15.84 3.09 -2.06
N ILE A 179 16.84 2.36 -2.57
CA ILE A 179 16.63 1.18 -3.42
C ILE A 179 17.23 -0.07 -2.78
N LYS A 180 16.54 -1.20 -2.94
CA LYS A 180 17.05 -2.51 -2.52
C LYS A 180 17.08 -3.46 -3.71
N HIS A 181 18.25 -4.03 -3.98
CA HIS A 181 18.46 -4.95 -5.09
C HIS A 181 18.33 -6.41 -4.64
N PHE A 182 17.45 -7.15 -5.29
CA PHE A 182 17.23 -8.58 -5.14
C PHE A 182 17.68 -9.29 -6.41
N ASN A 183 19.00 -9.26 -6.67
CA ASN A 183 19.59 -9.75 -7.92
C ASN A 183 19.27 -11.24 -8.18
N GLN A 184 19.05 -12.03 -7.13
CA GLN A 184 18.62 -13.43 -7.25
C GLN A 184 17.24 -13.60 -7.91
N PHE A 185 16.44 -12.52 -7.97
CA PHE A 185 15.14 -12.47 -8.62
C PHE A 185 15.15 -11.56 -9.87
N SER A 186 16.31 -11.03 -10.27
CA SER A 186 16.40 -9.97 -11.29
C SER A 186 15.44 -8.81 -11.01
N LEU A 187 15.31 -8.41 -9.74
CA LEU A 187 14.35 -7.41 -9.27
C LEU A 187 15.05 -6.40 -8.36
N SER A 188 14.70 -5.13 -8.49
CA SER A 188 14.99 -4.08 -7.51
C SER A 188 13.67 -3.49 -7.02
N VAL A 189 13.58 -3.17 -5.74
CA VAL A 189 12.44 -2.44 -5.19
C VAL A 189 12.90 -1.03 -4.83
N LEU A 190 12.31 -0.04 -5.49
CA LEU A 190 12.61 1.37 -5.28
C LEU A 190 11.54 1.97 -4.36
N SER A 191 11.90 2.23 -3.11
CA SER A 191 11.02 2.91 -2.16
C SER A 191 11.19 4.42 -2.29
N ILE A 192 10.15 5.09 -2.81
CA ILE A 192 10.11 6.55 -2.94
C ILE A 192 9.36 7.18 -1.78
N ASN A 193 9.92 8.25 -1.21
CA ASN A 193 9.29 8.97 -0.12
C ASN A 193 8.34 10.05 -0.65
N THR A 194 7.10 9.66 -0.94
CA THR A 194 6.08 10.59 -1.45
C THR A 194 5.59 11.61 -0.42
N LEU A 195 5.93 11.45 0.87
CA LEU A 195 5.63 12.47 1.89
C LEU A 195 6.44 13.76 1.70
N LEU A 196 7.65 13.64 1.15
CA LEU A 196 8.48 14.79 0.82
C LEU A 196 7.82 15.64 -0.27
N TYR A 197 7.11 15.01 -1.20
CA TYR A 197 6.49 15.67 -2.35
C TYR A 197 5.08 16.17 -2.08
N GLY A 198 4.59 16.01 -0.84
CA GLY A 198 3.23 16.36 -0.46
C GLY A 198 2.93 17.85 -0.61
N PRO A 199 1.65 18.26 -0.46
CA PRO A 199 1.20 19.64 -0.71
C PRO A 199 1.83 20.69 0.22
N LYS A 200 2.55 20.27 1.26
CA LYS A 200 3.27 21.14 2.20
C LYS A 200 4.75 21.30 1.88
N LEU A 201 5.24 20.76 0.76
CA LEU A 201 6.62 20.95 0.33
C LEU A 201 6.89 22.44 0.13
N THR A 202 7.91 22.95 0.82
CA THR A 202 8.43 24.31 0.64
C THR A 202 9.89 24.20 0.19
N GLY A 203 10.16 24.36 -1.10
CA GLY A 203 11.52 24.33 -1.65
C GLY A 203 11.79 23.17 -2.61
N ASP A 204 13.02 22.67 -2.58
CA ASP A 204 13.57 21.67 -3.50
C ASP A 204 13.16 20.23 -3.13
N ASP A 205 13.21 19.32 -4.11
CA ASP A 205 12.97 17.88 -3.96
C ASP A 205 14.13 17.14 -3.26
N CYS A 206 15.14 17.89 -2.80
CA CYS A 206 16.35 17.40 -2.14
C CYS A 206 17.24 16.53 -3.03
N GLY A 207 17.13 16.69 -4.36
CA GLY A 207 17.75 15.84 -5.35
C GLY A 207 17.13 14.44 -5.44
N SER A 208 15.94 14.24 -4.87
CA SER A 208 15.31 12.92 -4.82
C SER A 208 14.91 12.41 -6.20
N ILE A 209 14.48 13.25 -7.13
CA ILE A 209 14.16 12.84 -8.52
C ILE A 209 15.43 12.42 -9.25
N LYS A 210 16.53 13.17 -9.06
CA LYS A 210 17.85 12.81 -9.62
C LYS A 210 18.35 11.47 -9.06
N TYR A 211 18.15 11.24 -7.76
CA TYR A 211 18.46 9.96 -7.11
C TYR A 211 17.60 8.82 -7.69
N ILE A 212 16.30 9.03 -7.90
CA ILE A 212 15.39 8.05 -8.53
C ILE A 212 15.88 7.69 -9.93
N GLU A 213 16.19 8.68 -10.77
CA GLU A 213 16.74 8.44 -12.10
C GLU A 213 18.03 7.63 -12.05
N LYS A 214 18.96 7.99 -11.14
CA LYS A 214 20.22 7.27 -10.98
C LYS A 214 20.00 5.82 -10.53
N SER A 215 19.04 5.60 -9.63
CA SER A 215 18.68 4.27 -9.13
C SER A 215 18.10 3.38 -10.22
N LEU A 216 17.27 3.94 -11.10
CA LEU A 216 16.71 3.24 -12.26
C LEU A 216 17.81 2.89 -13.28
N GLU A 217 18.73 3.81 -13.55
CA GLU A 217 19.91 3.55 -14.38
C GLU A 217 20.74 2.39 -13.81
N ILE A 218 21.04 2.42 -12.51
CA ILE A 218 21.81 1.35 -11.85
C ILE A 218 21.06 0.01 -11.92
N ALA A 219 19.76 -0.01 -11.64
CA ALA A 219 18.95 -1.23 -11.75
C ALA A 219 18.99 -1.80 -13.18
N GLN A 220 18.90 -0.93 -14.19
CA GLN A 220 19.02 -1.33 -15.60
C GLN A 220 20.37 -1.98 -15.89
N THR A 221 21.48 -1.37 -15.44
CA THR A 221 22.82 -1.94 -15.64
C THR A 221 23.03 -3.29 -14.94
N LYS A 222 22.28 -3.55 -13.86
CA LYS A 222 22.27 -4.84 -13.17
C LYS A 222 21.41 -5.90 -13.86
N GLY A 223 20.62 -5.52 -14.87
CA GLY A 223 19.64 -6.40 -15.50
C GLY A 223 18.41 -6.65 -14.63
N ASN A 224 18.14 -5.78 -13.65
CA ASN A 224 16.98 -5.92 -12.77
C ASN A 224 15.79 -5.13 -13.33
N ASN A 225 14.61 -5.73 -13.24
CA ASN A 225 13.35 -4.98 -13.29
C ASN A 225 13.15 -4.19 -11.99
N VAL A 226 12.22 -3.23 -11.99
CA VAL A 226 11.98 -2.33 -10.87
C VAL A 226 10.51 -2.34 -10.47
N LEU A 227 10.24 -2.65 -9.21
CA LEU A 227 8.96 -2.38 -8.57
C LEU A 227 9.09 -1.07 -7.79
N VAL A 228 8.30 -0.06 -8.15
CA VAL A 228 8.26 1.23 -7.45
C VAL A 228 7.22 1.12 -6.33
N VAL A 229 7.62 1.45 -5.11
CA VAL A 229 6.74 1.47 -3.93
C VAL A 229 6.80 2.82 -3.23
N GLY A 230 5.65 3.31 -2.77
CA GLY A 230 5.54 4.52 -1.97
C GLY A 230 4.29 4.50 -1.09
N HIS A 231 4.02 5.59 -0.38
CA HIS A 231 2.82 5.71 0.45
C HIS A 231 1.70 6.46 -0.27
N PHE A 232 1.83 7.78 -0.44
CA PHE A 232 0.90 8.55 -1.28
C PHE A 232 1.02 8.11 -2.74
N PRO A 233 -0.10 7.79 -3.41
CA PRO A 233 -0.11 7.55 -4.84
C PRO A 233 0.03 8.88 -5.63
N LEU A 234 0.24 8.76 -6.95
CA LEU A 234 0.11 9.90 -7.87
C LEU A 234 -1.37 10.20 -8.15
N GLY A 235 -1.65 11.44 -8.57
CA GLY A 235 -2.99 11.92 -8.90
C GLY A 235 -3.66 12.65 -7.74
N VAL A 236 -4.98 12.57 -7.72
CA VAL A 236 -5.85 13.31 -6.79
C VAL A 236 -6.50 12.43 -5.73
N ALA A 237 -6.82 13.06 -4.60
CA ALA A 237 -7.44 12.41 -3.46
C ALA A 237 -8.96 12.32 -3.58
N ALA A 238 -9.51 11.16 -3.24
CA ALA A 238 -10.94 10.91 -3.31
C ALA A 238 -11.77 11.78 -2.34
N TYR A 239 -11.17 12.20 -1.23
CA TYR A 239 -11.91 12.87 -0.15
C TYR A 239 -12.04 14.40 -0.35
N ASP A 240 -11.10 15.07 -1.03
CA ASP A 240 -11.13 16.53 -1.26
C ASP A 240 -10.76 16.98 -2.67
N CYS A 241 -10.51 16.03 -3.58
CA CYS A 241 -10.07 16.23 -4.97
C CYS A 241 -8.73 16.97 -5.11
N LYS A 242 -7.94 17.10 -4.05
CA LYS A 242 -6.62 17.74 -4.13
C LYS A 242 -5.57 16.76 -4.60
N ASN A 243 -4.53 17.27 -5.24
CA ASN A 243 -3.36 16.48 -5.59
C ASN A 243 -2.67 15.92 -4.34
N TYR A 244 -2.25 14.66 -4.39
CA TYR A 244 -1.39 14.08 -3.34
C TYR A 244 -0.01 14.72 -3.32
N LEU A 245 0.50 15.09 -4.49
CA LEU A 245 1.84 15.62 -4.68
C LEU A 245 1.78 17.01 -5.29
N VAL A 246 2.82 17.82 -5.07
CA VAL A 246 3.01 19.05 -5.84
C VAL A 246 3.10 18.71 -7.34
N GLN A 247 2.27 19.37 -8.16
CA GLN A 247 2.09 19.03 -9.59
C GLN A 247 3.42 18.98 -10.37
N SER A 248 4.32 19.94 -10.15
CA SER A 248 5.62 19.96 -10.84
C SER A 248 6.51 18.75 -10.50
N ILE A 249 6.46 18.29 -9.25
CA ILE A 249 7.17 17.09 -8.79
C ILE A 249 6.54 15.83 -9.39
N GLN A 250 5.21 15.74 -9.40
CA GLN A 250 4.49 14.64 -10.06
C GLN A 250 4.86 14.55 -11.54
N ASN A 251 4.84 15.66 -12.27
CA ASN A 251 5.21 15.71 -13.69
C ASN A 251 6.66 15.26 -13.91
N SER A 252 7.57 15.63 -12.99
CA SER A 252 8.96 15.21 -13.03
C SER A 252 9.10 13.70 -12.79
N LEU A 253 8.40 13.14 -11.79
CA LEU A 253 8.34 11.70 -11.55
C LEU A 253 7.82 10.94 -12.76
N ILE A 254 6.71 11.38 -13.35
CA ILE A 254 6.11 10.77 -14.55
C ILE A 254 7.11 10.78 -15.71
N THR A 255 7.78 11.91 -15.94
CA THR A 255 8.80 12.03 -16.99
C THR A 255 9.94 11.03 -16.77
N THR A 256 10.47 10.94 -15.53
CA THR A 256 11.50 9.97 -15.18
C THR A 256 11.01 8.54 -15.34
N PHE A 257 9.80 8.20 -14.88
CA PHE A 257 9.23 6.85 -15.01
C PHE A 257 9.01 6.45 -16.47
N LYS A 258 8.50 7.35 -17.33
CA LYS A 258 8.34 7.10 -18.76
C LYS A 258 9.67 6.77 -19.45
N LYS A 259 10.77 7.41 -19.04
CA LYS A 259 12.12 7.13 -19.57
C LYS A 259 12.58 5.69 -19.28
N TYR A 260 12.16 5.10 -18.16
CA TYR A 260 12.56 3.76 -17.71
C TYR A 260 11.39 2.75 -17.70
N GLN A 261 10.30 3.04 -18.43
CA GLN A 261 9.10 2.20 -18.43
C GLN A 261 9.33 0.75 -18.90
N ASN A 262 10.42 0.50 -19.62
CA ASN A 262 10.82 -0.82 -20.10
C ASN A 262 11.33 -1.75 -18.99
N ILE A 263 11.75 -1.21 -17.85
CA ILE A 263 12.21 -2.01 -16.69
C ILE A 263 11.29 -1.89 -15.49
N ILE A 264 10.38 -0.91 -15.44
CA ILE A 264 9.46 -0.73 -14.32
C ILE A 264 8.25 -1.65 -14.49
N VAL A 265 8.07 -2.60 -13.57
CA VAL A 265 7.05 -3.65 -13.64
C VAL A 265 5.76 -3.30 -12.91
N GLY A 266 5.81 -2.31 -12.01
CA GLY A 266 4.64 -1.86 -11.28
C GLY A 266 4.92 -0.63 -10.41
N TYR A 267 3.85 0.09 -10.10
CA TYR A 267 3.84 1.27 -9.24
C TYR A 267 2.78 1.06 -8.15
N VAL A 268 3.23 0.70 -6.94
CA VAL A 268 2.36 0.19 -5.88
C VAL A 268 2.40 1.08 -4.64
N PHE A 269 1.23 1.43 -4.12
CA PHE A 269 1.07 2.45 -3.08
C PHE A 269 0.05 2.03 -2.02
N GLY A 270 -0.05 2.83 -0.95
CA GLY A 270 -1.03 2.70 0.12
C GLY A 270 -1.99 3.90 0.15
N HIS A 271 -2.23 4.43 1.34
CA HIS A 271 -2.91 5.70 1.67
C HIS A 271 -4.41 5.77 1.36
N ASP A 272 -4.88 5.17 0.27
CA ASP A 272 -6.29 5.26 -0.12
C ASP A 272 -7.19 4.27 0.64
N HIS A 273 -6.56 3.31 1.34
CA HIS A 273 -7.21 2.23 2.09
C HIS A 273 -8.14 1.35 1.24
N ARG A 274 -7.96 1.36 -0.08
CA ARG A 274 -8.80 0.68 -1.06
C ARG A 274 -7.89 0.09 -2.14
N SER A 275 -8.35 -0.99 -2.76
CA SER A 275 -7.69 -1.52 -3.94
C SER A 275 -8.09 -0.66 -5.15
N GLU A 276 -7.30 0.36 -5.50
CA GLU A 276 -7.62 1.19 -6.66
C GLU A 276 -6.63 1.07 -7.82
N ILE A 277 -7.15 1.25 -9.04
CA ILE A 277 -6.38 1.39 -10.28
C ILE A 277 -6.57 2.82 -10.78
N LYS A 278 -5.49 3.58 -10.90
CA LYS A 278 -5.50 4.93 -11.50
C LYS A 278 -4.52 4.97 -12.66
N ILE A 279 -4.85 5.67 -13.74
CA ILE A 279 -3.90 5.93 -14.83
C ILE A 279 -3.61 7.41 -14.85
N ILE A 280 -2.38 7.79 -14.45
CA ILE A 280 -1.93 9.18 -14.41
C ILE A 280 -0.90 9.37 -15.52
N ASP A 281 -1.26 10.14 -16.56
CA ASP A 281 -0.43 10.35 -17.74
C ASP A 281 0.19 9.03 -18.29
N ASP A 282 -0.62 8.02 -18.58
CA ASP A 282 -0.21 6.68 -19.05
C ASP A 282 0.56 5.79 -18.05
N ILE A 283 0.75 6.23 -16.80
CA ILE A 283 1.37 5.43 -15.74
C ILE A 283 0.28 4.76 -14.89
N PRO A 284 0.23 3.42 -14.82
CA PRO A 284 -0.71 2.70 -13.98
C PRO A 284 -0.24 2.70 -12.53
N ILE A 285 -1.05 3.31 -11.67
CA ILE A 285 -0.87 3.41 -10.23
C ILE A 285 -1.83 2.44 -9.56
N LEU A 286 -1.29 1.56 -8.71
CA LEU A 286 -2.07 0.61 -7.92
C LEU A 286 -2.00 0.98 -6.45
N THR A 287 -3.14 1.10 -5.78
CA THR A 287 -3.21 1.14 -4.32
C THR A 287 -3.68 -0.20 -3.77
N ALA A 288 -3.18 -0.58 -2.59
CA ALA A 288 -3.56 -1.79 -1.90
C ALA A 288 -4.62 -1.51 -0.81
N PRO A 289 -5.48 -2.49 -0.47
CA PRO A 289 -6.42 -2.34 0.63
C PRO A 289 -5.66 -2.18 1.97
N ALA A 290 -6.21 -1.35 2.87
CA ALA A 290 -5.66 -1.19 4.21
C ALA A 290 -6.07 -2.33 5.13
N ILE A 291 -5.21 -2.64 6.11
CA ILE A 291 -5.60 -3.47 7.26
C ILE A 291 -6.55 -2.69 8.18
N SER A 292 -6.34 -1.39 8.38
CA SER A 292 -7.20 -0.56 9.23
C SER A 292 -8.58 -0.31 8.60
N PRO A 293 -9.68 -0.54 9.32
CA PRO A 293 -11.03 -0.25 8.85
C PRO A 293 -11.47 1.20 9.14
N ILE A 294 -10.55 2.11 9.44
CA ILE A 294 -10.87 3.47 9.93
C ILE A 294 -11.67 4.33 8.93
N PHE A 295 -11.60 4.06 7.63
CA PHE A 295 -12.44 4.74 6.64
C PHE A 295 -13.63 3.88 6.18
N GLY A 296 -14.02 2.91 7.00
CA GLY A 296 -15.11 1.98 6.68
C GLY A 296 -14.75 0.94 5.63
N ASN A 297 -13.50 0.84 5.15
CA ASN A 297 -13.08 -0.32 4.35
C ASN A 297 -13.13 -1.58 5.19
N THR A 298 -13.35 -2.67 4.48
CA THR A 298 -13.03 -3.99 4.98
C THR A 298 -11.51 -4.14 5.08
N PRO A 299 -10.97 -4.61 6.23
CA PRO A 299 -9.56 -4.96 6.36
C PRO A 299 -9.10 -5.90 5.26
N GLY A 300 -7.94 -5.62 4.66
CA GLY A 300 -7.38 -6.44 3.60
C GLY A 300 -5.88 -6.30 3.43
N TYR A 301 -5.33 -7.12 2.55
CA TYR A 301 -3.94 -7.06 2.10
C TYR A 301 -3.81 -7.59 0.67
N ARG A 302 -2.67 -7.33 0.03
CA ARG A 302 -2.38 -7.76 -1.34
C ARG A 302 -1.17 -8.69 -1.41
N VAL A 303 -1.19 -9.62 -2.36
CA VAL A 303 -0.05 -10.43 -2.76
C VAL A 303 0.15 -10.33 -4.28
N TYR A 304 1.37 -10.04 -4.72
CA TYR A 304 1.76 -10.02 -6.12
C TYR A 304 2.52 -11.29 -6.49
N THR A 305 2.26 -11.83 -7.69
CA THR A 305 3.09 -12.86 -8.30
C THR A 305 4.01 -12.21 -9.33
N TYR A 306 5.31 -12.19 -9.07
CA TYR A 306 6.32 -11.66 -9.99
C TYR A 306 7.03 -12.81 -10.70
N ASP A 307 7.01 -12.80 -12.05
CA ASP A 307 7.73 -13.76 -12.89
C ASP A 307 9.18 -13.32 -13.05
N THR A 308 10.11 -14.10 -12.49
CA THR A 308 11.54 -13.76 -12.46
C THR A 308 12.24 -14.02 -13.79
N VAL A 309 11.60 -14.78 -14.70
CA VAL A 309 12.15 -15.13 -16.02
C VAL A 309 11.77 -14.06 -17.03
N ASN A 310 10.49 -13.71 -17.08
CA ASN A 310 9.95 -12.74 -18.04
C ASN A 310 10.04 -11.30 -17.51
N GLY A 311 10.27 -11.12 -16.22
CA GLY A 311 10.42 -9.79 -15.65
C GLY A 311 9.12 -9.01 -15.62
N ILE A 312 8.00 -9.65 -15.26
CA ILE A 312 6.67 -9.02 -15.24
C ILE A 312 5.92 -9.35 -13.96
N LEU A 313 5.01 -8.46 -13.57
CA LEU A 313 3.96 -8.84 -12.62
C LEU A 313 2.95 -9.74 -13.36
N LYS A 314 2.98 -11.02 -13.02
CA LYS A 314 2.08 -12.03 -13.59
C LYS A 314 0.66 -11.86 -13.06
N ASP A 315 0.52 -11.48 -11.80
CA ASP A 315 -0.80 -11.27 -11.20
C ASP A 315 -0.71 -10.51 -9.87
N TYR A 316 -1.87 -10.11 -9.35
CA TYR A 316 -2.03 -9.81 -7.94
C TYR A 316 -3.35 -10.34 -7.39
N LYS A 317 -3.37 -10.59 -6.08
CA LYS A 317 -4.52 -11.10 -5.33
C LYS A 317 -4.78 -10.24 -4.12
N ASP A 318 -6.00 -9.78 -3.99
CA ASP A 318 -6.45 -9.12 -2.76
C ASP A 318 -7.22 -10.08 -1.87
N PHE A 319 -6.99 -9.97 -0.57
CA PHE A 319 -7.66 -10.74 0.46
C PHE A 319 -8.37 -9.79 1.39
N TYR A 320 -9.63 -10.08 1.70
CA TYR A 320 -10.45 -9.25 2.57
C TYR A 320 -11.02 -10.09 3.71
N MET A 321 -11.03 -9.50 4.91
CA MET A 321 -11.62 -10.12 6.08
C MET A 321 -13.13 -9.96 6.03
N GLN A 322 -13.91 -11.00 6.29
CA GLN A 322 -15.35 -10.87 6.55
C GLN A 322 -15.52 -10.25 7.95
N PHE A 323 -15.30 -8.95 8.06
CA PHE A 323 -14.94 -8.27 9.33
C PHE A 323 -16.01 -8.36 10.41
N ILE A 324 -17.29 -8.15 10.05
CA ILE A 324 -18.41 -8.30 10.99
C ILE A 324 -18.55 -9.75 11.43
N GLN A 325 -18.56 -10.69 10.49
CA GLN A 325 -18.68 -12.11 10.80
C GLN A 325 -17.52 -12.59 11.67
N SER A 326 -16.31 -12.14 11.37
CA SER A 326 -15.11 -12.50 12.13
C SER A 326 -15.17 -12.03 13.58
N ASN A 327 -15.74 -10.85 13.83
CA ASN A 327 -15.99 -10.36 15.17
C ASN A 327 -17.10 -11.14 15.89
N LEU A 328 -18.18 -11.51 15.18
CA LEU A 328 -19.27 -12.30 15.74
C LEU A 328 -18.82 -13.72 16.12
N GLU A 329 -17.93 -14.31 15.34
CA GLU A 329 -17.43 -15.68 15.53
C GLU A 329 -16.09 -15.75 16.27
N LEU A 330 -15.49 -14.60 16.62
CA LEU A 330 -14.17 -14.51 17.26
C LEU A 330 -13.07 -15.27 16.51
N LYS A 331 -13.15 -15.26 15.18
CA LYS A 331 -12.27 -16.01 14.28
C LYS A 331 -12.00 -15.19 13.02
N GLY A 332 -10.76 -15.18 12.53
CA GLY A 332 -10.41 -14.54 11.27
C GLY A 332 -11.01 -15.30 10.09
N ILE A 333 -12.12 -14.81 9.57
CA ILE A 333 -12.79 -15.35 8.39
C ILE A 333 -12.45 -14.44 7.22
N TRP A 334 -11.92 -15.02 6.15
CA TRP A 334 -11.43 -14.29 4.99
C TRP A 334 -12.15 -14.74 3.73
N THR A 335 -12.24 -13.87 2.74
CA THR A 335 -12.77 -14.21 1.42
C THR A 335 -11.77 -15.10 0.68
N ASN A 336 -12.24 -15.75 -0.40
CA ASN A 336 -11.32 -16.23 -1.42
C ASN A 336 -10.52 -15.06 -2.02
N PRO A 337 -9.29 -15.29 -2.50
CA PRO A 337 -8.50 -14.25 -3.13
C PRO A 337 -9.24 -13.67 -4.35
N MET A 338 -9.25 -12.36 -4.43
CA MET A 338 -9.69 -11.63 -5.61
C MET A 338 -8.50 -11.45 -6.55
N GLN A 339 -8.37 -12.39 -7.49
CA GLN A 339 -7.26 -12.47 -8.43
C GLN A 339 -7.50 -11.60 -9.66
N PHE A 340 -6.58 -10.67 -9.96
CA PHE A 340 -6.72 -9.68 -11.02
C PHE A 340 -6.94 -10.32 -12.40
N THR A 341 -6.08 -11.26 -12.80
CA THR A 341 -6.21 -11.92 -14.12
C THR A 341 -7.55 -12.63 -14.29
N GLN A 342 -8.04 -13.28 -13.24
CA GLN A 342 -9.32 -13.99 -13.26
C GLN A 342 -10.49 -13.01 -13.31
N LEU A 343 -10.46 -11.95 -12.50
CA LEU A 343 -11.54 -10.97 -12.41
C LEU A 343 -11.74 -10.19 -13.72
N TYR A 344 -10.65 -9.87 -14.41
CA TYR A 344 -10.69 -9.02 -15.60
C TYR A 344 -10.36 -9.77 -16.90
N HIS A 345 -10.24 -11.09 -16.85
CA HIS A 345 -9.97 -11.96 -18.00
C HIS A 345 -8.75 -11.49 -18.84
N THR A 346 -7.64 -11.19 -18.15
CA THR A 346 -6.38 -10.74 -18.76
C THR A 346 -5.25 -11.74 -18.49
N SER A 347 -4.20 -11.72 -19.32
CA SER A 347 -3.08 -12.69 -19.24
C SER A 347 -2.15 -12.46 -18.07
N ASP A 348 -2.01 -11.20 -17.65
CA ASP A 348 -1.05 -10.77 -16.64
C ASP A 348 -1.48 -9.46 -15.98
N ALA A 349 -0.71 -9.02 -14.99
CA ALA A 349 -0.82 -7.72 -14.32
C ALA A 349 0.29 -6.76 -14.78
N SER A 350 0.76 -6.85 -16.03
CA SER A 350 1.71 -5.88 -16.58
C SER A 350 1.09 -4.48 -16.65
N PRO A 351 1.90 -3.40 -16.69
CA PRO A 351 1.40 -2.05 -16.90
C PRO A 351 0.49 -1.90 -18.13
N SER A 352 0.76 -2.68 -19.20
CA SER A 352 -0.05 -2.68 -20.41
C SER A 352 -1.44 -3.31 -20.20
N SER A 353 -1.51 -4.44 -19.48
CA SER A 353 -2.76 -5.13 -19.15
C SER A 353 -3.60 -4.33 -18.17
N ILE A 354 -2.98 -3.73 -17.16
CA ILE A 354 -3.66 -2.82 -16.21
C ILE A 354 -4.32 -1.66 -16.95
N LYS A 355 -3.63 -1.03 -17.90
CA LYS A 355 -4.22 0.04 -18.73
C LYS A 355 -5.41 -0.42 -19.54
N LYS A 356 -5.35 -1.61 -20.16
CA LYS A 356 -6.49 -2.18 -20.90
C LYS A 356 -7.69 -2.45 -19.99
N VAL A 357 -7.45 -3.02 -18.80
CA VAL A 357 -8.49 -3.25 -17.80
C VAL A 357 -9.10 -1.93 -17.37
N TYR A 358 -8.28 -0.95 -17.02
CA TYR A 358 -8.75 0.39 -16.66
C TYR A 358 -9.64 1.00 -17.75
N SER A 359 -9.21 0.98 -19.02
CA SER A 359 -10.02 1.45 -20.15
C SER A 359 -11.37 0.71 -20.23
N SER A 360 -11.42 -0.59 -19.93
CA SER A 360 -12.67 -1.35 -19.88
C SER A 360 -13.57 -1.00 -18.69
N LEU A 361 -12.98 -0.57 -17.57
CA LEU A 361 -13.73 -0.11 -16.39
C LEU A 361 -14.39 1.24 -16.65
N ILE A 362 -13.62 2.23 -17.13
CA ILE A 362 -14.11 3.60 -17.26
C ILE A 362 -15.07 3.81 -18.45
N ASN A 363 -15.04 2.91 -19.44
CA ASN A 363 -15.94 2.96 -20.60
C ASN A 363 -17.23 2.13 -20.39
N SER A 364 -17.46 1.57 -19.19
CA SER A 364 -18.65 0.79 -18.89
C SER A 364 -19.09 0.99 -17.44
N GLU A 365 -20.21 1.70 -17.25
CA GLU A 365 -20.81 1.93 -15.93
C GLU A 365 -21.04 0.62 -15.17
N LEU A 366 -21.49 -0.44 -15.85
CA LEU A 366 -21.66 -1.75 -15.22
C LEU A 366 -20.35 -2.35 -14.71
N ASN A 367 -19.27 -2.26 -15.49
CA ASN A 367 -17.96 -2.77 -15.07
C ASN A 367 -17.38 -1.92 -13.95
N TYR A 368 -17.56 -0.60 -14.00
CA TYR A 368 -17.17 0.31 -12.93
C TYR A 368 -17.94 0.01 -11.62
N LEU A 369 -19.24 -0.21 -11.69
CA LEU A 369 -20.06 -0.60 -10.53
C LEU A 369 -19.63 -1.95 -9.94
N LYS A 370 -19.31 -2.94 -10.79
CA LYS A 370 -18.74 -4.22 -10.33
C LYS A 370 -17.40 -3.99 -9.62
N TYR A 371 -16.47 -3.29 -10.25
CA TYR A 371 -15.17 -2.96 -9.67
C TYR A 371 -15.32 -2.25 -8.31
N THR A 372 -16.10 -1.18 -8.24
CA THR A 372 -16.31 -0.42 -7.00
C THR A 372 -16.95 -1.28 -5.91
N SER A 373 -17.91 -2.15 -6.23
CA SER A 373 -18.49 -3.06 -5.24
C SER A 373 -17.50 -4.06 -4.65
N LEU A 374 -16.45 -4.42 -5.39
CA LEU A 374 -15.41 -5.36 -4.95
C LEU A 374 -14.36 -4.67 -4.07
N VAL A 375 -13.98 -3.44 -4.44
CA VAL A 375 -12.88 -2.73 -3.77
C VAL A 375 -13.35 -1.85 -2.62
N ASN A 376 -14.64 -1.51 -2.58
CA ASN A 376 -15.25 -0.78 -1.47
C ASN A 376 -15.66 -1.74 -0.35
N GLY A 377 -15.27 -1.41 0.88
CA GLY A 377 -15.74 -2.14 2.06
C GLY A 377 -17.19 -1.83 2.41
N PHE A 378 -17.41 -1.23 3.57
CA PHE A 378 -18.72 -0.70 3.94
C PHE A 378 -19.12 0.43 2.96
N PHE A 379 -20.43 0.51 2.63
CA PHE A 379 -21.03 1.47 1.70
C PHE A 379 -20.24 2.77 1.55
N ASP A 380 -19.71 3.03 0.35
CA ASP A 380 -18.95 4.24 0.06
C ASP A 380 -19.88 5.33 -0.49
N PRO A 381 -20.24 6.35 0.31
CA PRO A 381 -21.14 7.42 -0.11
C PRO A 381 -20.50 8.34 -1.18
N SER A 382 -19.19 8.22 -1.38
CA SER A 382 -18.37 9.04 -2.28
C SER A 382 -18.01 8.29 -3.57
N TYR A 383 -18.70 7.19 -3.90
CA TYR A 383 -18.38 6.40 -5.11
C TYR A 383 -18.35 7.23 -6.41
N LYS A 384 -19.23 8.24 -6.53
CA LYS A 384 -19.23 9.18 -7.67
C LYS A 384 -18.00 10.08 -7.68
N THR A 385 -17.57 10.57 -6.52
CA THR A 385 -16.35 11.35 -6.39
C THR A 385 -15.11 10.49 -6.68
N ARG A 386 -15.11 9.24 -6.23
CA ARG A 386 -14.05 8.27 -6.56
C ARG A 386 -13.98 7.98 -8.05
N GLU A 387 -15.10 7.91 -8.74
CA GLU A 387 -15.15 7.73 -10.20
C GLU A 387 -14.39 8.86 -10.89
N CYS A 388 -14.77 10.09 -10.56
CA CYS A 388 -14.11 11.28 -11.08
C CYS A 388 -12.62 11.33 -10.76
N VAL A 389 -12.25 10.99 -9.53
CA VAL A 389 -10.86 11.01 -9.07
C VAL A 389 -10.02 9.93 -9.74
N MET A 390 -10.60 8.75 -10.00
CA MET A 390 -9.93 7.69 -10.75
C MET A 390 -9.65 8.08 -12.20
N THR A 391 -10.51 8.91 -12.79
CA THR A 391 -10.42 9.33 -14.20
C THR A 391 -9.69 10.65 -14.43
N SER A 392 -9.26 11.33 -13.36
CA SER A 392 -8.69 12.68 -13.45
C SER A 392 -7.18 12.66 -13.19
N ASN A 393 -6.44 13.38 -14.02
CA ASN A 393 -5.01 13.61 -13.85
C ASN A 393 -4.72 14.84 -12.98
N THR A 394 -5.66 15.78 -12.90
CA THR A 394 -5.52 17.04 -12.15
C THR A 394 -6.69 17.33 -11.21
N GLU A 395 -6.45 18.25 -10.27
CA GLU A 395 -7.48 18.77 -9.37
C GLU A 395 -8.63 19.46 -10.14
N GLU A 396 -8.31 20.22 -11.20
CA GLU A 396 -9.33 20.88 -12.02
C GLU A 396 -10.24 19.87 -12.73
N GLU A 397 -9.67 18.81 -13.31
CA GLU A 397 -10.42 17.72 -13.95
C GLU A 397 -11.33 17.01 -12.94
N ALA A 398 -10.79 16.67 -11.77
CA ALA A 398 -11.54 15.99 -10.72
C ALA A 398 -12.73 16.83 -10.24
N ARG A 399 -12.50 18.12 -9.95
CA ARG A 399 -13.55 19.04 -9.52
C ARG A 399 -14.60 19.27 -10.60
N ALA A 400 -14.20 19.37 -11.86
CA ALA A 400 -15.13 19.53 -12.98
C ALA A 400 -16.02 18.29 -13.14
N CYS A 401 -15.46 17.09 -13.07
CA CYS A 401 -16.23 15.85 -13.13
C CYS A 401 -17.21 15.74 -11.95
N VAL A 402 -16.77 15.99 -10.72
CA VAL A 402 -17.66 15.91 -9.54
C VAL A 402 -18.83 16.87 -9.67
N LYS A 403 -18.60 18.08 -10.20
CA LYS A 403 -19.65 19.08 -10.45
C LYS A 403 -20.67 18.62 -11.49
N LEU A 404 -20.30 17.78 -12.45
CA LEU A 404 -21.21 17.22 -13.46
C LEU A 404 -22.05 16.05 -12.92
N MET A 405 -21.55 15.36 -11.88
CA MET A 405 -22.18 14.17 -11.30
C MET A 405 -23.15 14.45 -10.14
N LEU A 406 -23.14 15.69 -9.64
CA LEU A 406 -24.04 16.28 -8.63
C LEU A 406 -25.11 17.14 -9.31
#